data_AF-A0A522R135-F1
#
_entry.id   AF-A0A522R135-F1
#
_cell.length_a   1.000
_cell.length_b   1.000
_cell.length_c   1.000
_cell.angle_alpha   90.00
_cell.angle_beta   90.00
_cell.angle_gamma   90.00
#
_symmetry.space_group_name_H-M   'P 1'
#
loop_
_entity.id
_entity.type
_entity.pdbx_description
1 polymer ?
#
loop_
_entity_poly.entity_id
_entity_poly.type
_entity_poly.pdbx_seq_one_letter_code
_entity_poly.pdbx_strand_id
1 'polypeptide(L)'
;MTDYMDVLVKELEWEAGKTRKALSHIPDDKFDWKPHEKSRNISSLSGHIAELPGWIPFVLRHDELDFAKPVTFLGHQFTNKKDLLEFFEKTLKDSKAVLEKAKDEELSKSWIIRNGATILVKATKGEILRRMCFNHIAHHRAQLGVYLRLLDVPVPQTYGPSADEMGF
;
A
#
# COMPACT_ATOMS: atom_id res chain seq x y z
N MET A 1 3.23 -28.59 -5.93
CA MET A 1 3.87 -27.52 -5.16
C MET A 1 3.14 -26.25 -5.55
N THR A 2 2.50 -25.56 -4.61
CA THR A 2 1.83 -24.29 -4.92
C THR A 2 2.91 -23.24 -5.16
N ASP A 3 2.90 -22.60 -6.33
CA ASP A 3 3.76 -21.44 -6.62
C ASP A 3 3.31 -20.29 -5.69
N TYR A 4 4.18 -19.86 -4.79
CA TYR A 4 3.82 -18.83 -3.81
C TYR A 4 3.73 -17.44 -4.47
N MET A 5 4.43 -17.20 -5.57
CA MET A 5 4.24 -15.98 -6.36
C MET A 5 2.82 -15.88 -6.91
N ASP A 6 2.23 -16.98 -7.37
CA ASP A 6 0.82 -17.00 -7.81
C ASP A 6 -0.14 -16.59 -6.68
N VAL A 7 0.15 -17.01 -5.44
CA VAL A 7 -0.63 -16.60 -4.26
C VAL A 7 -0.52 -15.10 -4.04
N LEU A 8 0.69 -14.55 -4.13
CA LEU A 8 0.93 -13.10 -3.97
C LEU A 8 0.29 -12.27 -5.08
N VAL A 9 0.26 -12.75 -6.33
CA VAL A 9 -0.44 -12.08 -7.45
C VAL A 9 -1.94 -12.02 -7.17
N LYS A 10 -2.55 -13.14 -6.79
CA LYS A 10 -3.99 -13.20 -6.48
C LYS A 10 -4.35 -12.31 -5.29
N GLU A 11 -3.52 -12.32 -4.24
CA GLU A 11 -3.72 -11.46 -3.08
C GLU A 11 -3.56 -9.98 -3.44
N LEU A 12 -2.59 -9.63 -4.29
CA LEU A 12 -2.40 -8.25 -4.75
C LEU A 12 -3.65 -7.73 -5.46
N GLU A 13 -4.22 -8.51 -6.39
CA GLU A 13 -5.44 -8.14 -7.09
C GLU A 13 -6.63 -8.01 -6.15
N TRP A 14 -6.77 -8.96 -5.22
CA TRP A 14 -7.87 -8.99 -4.25
C TRP A 14 -7.80 -7.81 -3.27
N GLU A 15 -6.62 -7.45 -2.79
CA GLU A 15 -6.40 -6.27 -1.94
C GLU A 15 -6.54 -4.97 -2.73
N ALA A 16 -6.07 -4.94 -3.98
CA ALA A 16 -6.18 -3.76 -4.82
C ALA A 16 -7.63 -3.39 -5.13
N GLY A 17 -8.52 -4.37 -5.33
CA GLY A 17 -9.96 -4.12 -5.50
C GLY A 17 -10.55 -3.32 -4.33
N LYS A 18 -10.23 -3.73 -3.10
CA LYS A 18 -10.70 -3.05 -1.88
C LYS A 18 -10.10 -1.66 -1.73
N THR A 19 -8.79 -1.54 -2.00
CA THR A 19 -8.08 -0.27 -1.90
C THR A 19 -8.61 0.74 -2.93
N ARG A 20 -8.79 0.32 -4.19
CA ARG A 20 -9.36 1.17 -5.25
C ARG A 20 -10.71 1.74 -4.82
N LYS A 21 -11.57 0.90 -4.25
CA LYS A 21 -12.89 1.30 -3.75
C LYS A 21 -12.79 2.30 -2.59
N ALA A 22 -11.90 2.07 -1.63
CA ALA A 22 -11.66 3.01 -0.54
C ALA A 22 -11.14 4.37 -1.03
N LEU A 23 -10.20 4.38 -1.96
CA LEU A 23 -9.65 5.61 -2.54
C LEU A 23 -10.70 6.37 -3.38
N SER A 24 -11.59 5.66 -4.08
CA SER A 24 -12.60 6.30 -4.93
C SER A 24 -13.71 7.03 -4.14
N HIS A 25 -13.86 6.71 -2.85
CA HIS A 25 -14.80 7.38 -1.95
C HIS A 25 -14.27 8.71 -1.42
N ILE A 26 -12.97 9.03 -1.58
CA ILE A 26 -12.41 10.29 -1.11
C ILE A 26 -13.09 11.48 -1.86
N PRO A 27 -13.64 12.46 -1.14
CA PRO A 27 -14.11 13.72 -1.73
C PRO A 27 -12.95 14.63 -2.11
N ASP A 28 -13.02 15.26 -3.28
CA ASP A 28 -11.94 16.14 -3.78
C ASP A 28 -11.71 17.38 -2.90
N ASP A 29 -12.72 17.82 -2.14
CA ASP A 29 -12.64 18.98 -1.23
C ASP A 29 -12.07 18.62 0.16
N LYS A 30 -11.60 17.39 0.38
CA LYS A 30 -11.16 16.91 1.70
C LYS A 30 -9.69 16.48 1.78
N PHE A 31 -8.89 16.66 0.74
CA PHE A 31 -7.48 16.23 0.73
C PHE A 31 -6.63 16.82 1.87
N ASP A 32 -6.92 18.05 2.31
CA ASP A 32 -6.21 18.70 3.42
C ASP A 32 -6.76 18.33 4.82
N TRP A 33 -7.90 17.65 4.89
CA TRP A 33 -8.54 17.32 6.15
C TRP A 33 -7.75 16.25 6.93
N LYS A 34 -7.69 16.40 8.25
CA LYS A 34 -7.14 15.42 9.20
C LYS A 34 -8.05 15.32 10.43
N PRO A 35 -8.21 14.13 11.03
CA PRO A 35 -9.05 13.95 12.23
C PRO A 35 -8.45 14.55 13.49
N HIS A 36 -7.12 14.76 13.51
CA HIS A 36 -6.38 15.29 14.64
C HIS A 36 -5.06 15.90 14.18
N GLU A 37 -4.53 16.87 14.93
CA GLU A 37 -3.28 17.57 14.58
C GLU A 37 -2.06 16.65 14.40
N LYS A 38 -2.03 15.55 15.15
CA LYS A 38 -0.98 14.51 15.09
C LYS A 38 -1.20 13.45 14.00
N SER A 39 -2.30 13.53 13.26
CA SER A 39 -2.64 12.60 12.19
C SER A 39 -2.16 13.10 10.84
N ARG A 40 -1.90 12.16 9.91
CA ARG A 40 -1.74 12.52 8.49
C ARG A 40 -3.06 13.10 7.97
N ASN A 41 -2.98 14.04 7.04
CA ASN A 41 -4.16 14.44 6.26
C ASN A 41 -4.50 13.37 5.21
N ILE A 42 -5.67 13.51 4.59
CA ILE A 42 -6.13 12.57 3.54
C ILE A 42 -5.14 12.49 2.39
N SER A 43 -4.55 13.61 1.97
CA SER A 43 -3.56 13.63 0.88
C SER A 43 -2.35 12.75 1.18
N SER A 44 -1.74 12.92 2.35
CA SER A 44 -0.58 12.12 2.76
C SER A 44 -0.94 10.66 3.05
N LEU A 45 -2.11 10.39 3.65
CA LEU A 45 -2.53 9.02 3.94
C LEU A 45 -2.86 8.25 2.66
N SER A 46 -3.67 8.83 1.78
CA SER A 46 -4.07 8.21 0.52
C SER A 46 -2.91 8.05 -0.45
N GLY A 47 -2.00 9.02 -0.53
CA GLY A 47 -0.77 8.92 -1.30
C GLY A 47 0.11 7.77 -0.80
N HIS A 48 0.32 7.67 0.52
CA HIS A 48 1.05 6.54 1.12
C HIS A 48 0.39 5.20 0.78
N ILE A 49 -0.95 5.08 0.90
CA ILE A 49 -1.67 3.86 0.50
C ILE A 49 -1.43 3.52 -0.97
N ALA A 50 -1.45 4.52 -1.86
CA ALA A 50 -1.30 4.32 -3.29
C ALA A 50 0.12 3.87 -3.70
N GLU A 51 1.13 4.22 -2.91
CA GLU A 51 2.52 3.80 -3.10
C GLU A 51 2.82 2.37 -2.66
N LEU A 52 2.03 1.81 -1.73
CA LEU A 52 2.36 0.53 -1.09
C LEU A 52 2.56 -0.63 -2.06
N PRO A 53 1.80 -0.79 -3.16
CA PRO A 53 2.12 -1.83 -4.14
C PRO A 53 3.52 -1.64 -4.73
N GLY A 54 4.01 -0.41 -4.88
CA GLY A 54 5.33 -0.06 -5.39
C GLY A 54 6.50 -0.59 -4.55
N TRP A 55 6.25 -1.05 -3.32
CA TRP A 55 7.23 -1.80 -2.55
C TRP A 55 7.56 -3.15 -3.18
N ILE A 56 6.64 -3.77 -3.92
CA ILE A 56 6.87 -5.05 -4.60
C ILE A 56 8.05 -4.97 -5.58
N PRO A 57 8.02 -4.10 -6.61
CA PRO A 57 9.14 -3.99 -7.53
C PRO A 57 10.41 -3.52 -6.83
N PHE A 58 10.30 -2.66 -5.80
CA PHE A 58 11.45 -2.20 -5.04
C PHE A 58 12.16 -3.34 -4.29
N VAL A 59 11.42 -4.14 -3.52
CA VAL A 59 11.96 -5.25 -2.72
C VAL A 59 12.50 -6.38 -3.62
N LEU A 60 11.87 -6.64 -4.76
CA LEU A 60 12.35 -7.68 -5.67
C LEU A 60 13.62 -7.25 -6.42
N ARG A 61 13.78 -5.97 -6.76
CA ARG A 61 14.93 -5.45 -7.53
C ARG A 61 16.12 -5.01 -6.67
N HIS A 62 15.91 -4.80 -5.37
CA HIS A 62 16.93 -4.34 -4.44
C HIS A 62 17.03 -5.26 -3.23
N ASP A 63 18.13 -5.17 -2.50
CA ASP A 63 18.35 -5.98 -1.28
C ASP A 63 18.30 -5.14 0.00
N GLU A 64 18.07 -3.83 -0.14
CA GLU A 64 18.01 -2.92 1.00
C GLU A 64 17.18 -1.64 0.74
N LEU A 65 16.73 -1.03 1.84
CA LEU A 65 16.38 0.38 1.95
C LEU A 65 17.32 1.05 2.94
N ASP A 66 17.99 2.12 2.51
CA ASP A 66 18.86 2.92 3.37
C ASP A 66 18.30 4.34 3.49
N PHE A 67 17.81 4.69 4.67
CA PHE A 67 17.27 6.02 4.96
C PHE A 67 18.34 7.13 5.02
N ALA A 68 19.63 6.78 5.00
CA ALA A 68 20.70 7.77 4.79
C ALA A 68 20.86 8.18 3.31
N LYS A 69 20.12 7.53 2.39
CA LYS A 69 20.11 7.84 0.96
C LYS A 69 18.76 8.46 0.55
N PRO A 70 18.70 9.24 -0.54
CA PRO A 70 17.43 9.76 -1.05
C PRO A 70 16.44 8.63 -1.38
N VAL A 71 15.23 8.72 -0.85
CA VAL A 71 14.11 7.79 -1.14
C VAL A 71 13.08 8.53 -1.98
N THR A 72 12.97 8.19 -3.27
CA THR A 72 12.20 8.98 -4.24
C THR A 72 10.82 8.40 -4.57
N PHE A 73 10.49 7.22 -4.06
CA PHE A 73 9.23 6.54 -4.37
C PHE A 73 8.18 6.65 -3.25
N LEU A 74 8.47 7.42 -2.19
CA LEU A 74 7.61 7.63 -1.02
C LEU A 74 7.24 9.10 -0.86
N GLY A 75 6.11 9.37 -0.21
CA GLY A 75 5.70 10.72 0.19
C GLY A 75 4.94 11.53 -0.86
N HIS A 76 4.37 10.88 -1.87
CA HIS A 76 3.45 11.44 -2.83
C HIS A 76 2.20 11.97 -2.12
N GLN A 77 1.76 13.13 -2.59
CA GLN A 77 0.57 13.82 -2.13
C GLN A 77 -0.25 14.19 -3.36
N PHE A 78 -1.56 14.16 -3.20
CA PHE A 78 -2.51 14.44 -4.26
C PHE A 78 -3.47 15.53 -3.79
N THR A 79 -4.05 16.27 -4.73
CA THR A 79 -5.07 17.29 -4.47
C THR A 79 -6.42 16.91 -5.07
N ASN A 80 -6.47 15.80 -5.81
CA ASN A 80 -7.69 15.27 -6.40
C ASN A 80 -7.61 13.75 -6.53
N LYS A 81 -8.79 13.12 -6.53
CA LYS A 81 -8.99 11.68 -6.60
C LYS A 81 -8.56 11.07 -7.93
N LYS A 82 -8.70 11.81 -9.04
CA LYS A 82 -8.34 11.31 -10.37
C LYS A 82 -6.85 10.97 -10.42
N ASP A 83 -5.99 11.91 -10.08
CA ASP A 83 -4.53 11.72 -10.13
C ASP A 83 -4.07 10.65 -9.12
N LEU A 84 -4.68 10.62 -7.93
CA LEU A 84 -4.45 9.58 -6.93
C LEU A 84 -4.75 8.18 -7.48
N LEU A 85 -5.91 7.99 -8.12
CA LEU A 85 -6.30 6.70 -8.70
C LEU A 85 -5.43 6.33 -9.90
N GLU A 86 -5.10 7.28 -10.78
CA GLU A 86 -4.19 7.04 -11.91
C GLU A 86 -2.80 6.57 -11.42
N PHE A 87 -2.29 7.19 -10.37
CA PHE A 87 -1.03 6.77 -9.75
C PHE A 87 -1.13 5.39 -9.11
N PHE A 88 -2.22 5.09 -8.40
CA PHE A 88 -2.46 3.76 -7.82
C PHE A 88 -2.51 2.68 -8.89
N GLU A 89 -3.25 2.88 -9.98
CA GLU A 89 -3.34 1.91 -11.09
C GLU A 89 -1.99 1.69 -11.77
N LYS A 90 -1.22 2.76 -11.99
CA LYS A 90 0.13 2.63 -12.54
C LYS A 90 1.01 1.77 -11.63
N THR A 91 1.01 2.07 -10.33
CA THR A 91 1.82 1.38 -9.34
C THR A 91 1.41 -0.09 -9.22
N LEU A 92 0.10 -0.38 -9.25
CA LEU A 92 -0.44 -1.73 -9.25
C LEU A 92 -0.01 -2.53 -10.48
N LYS A 93 -0.13 -1.93 -11.68
CA LYS A 93 0.26 -2.57 -12.94
C LYS A 93 1.74 -2.93 -12.95
N ASP A 94 2.60 -1.99 -12.54
CA ASP A 94 4.05 -2.22 -12.46
C ASP A 94 4.38 -3.34 -11.47
N SER A 95 3.67 -3.40 -10.34
CA SER A 95 3.88 -4.40 -9.29
C SER A 95 3.45 -5.80 -9.71
N LYS A 96 2.27 -5.92 -10.32
CA LYS A 96 1.77 -7.18 -10.85
C LYS A 96 2.71 -7.76 -11.90
N ALA A 97 3.16 -6.93 -12.85
CA ALA A 97 4.06 -7.36 -13.91
C ALA A 97 5.43 -7.87 -13.41
N VAL A 98 5.89 -7.41 -12.24
CA VAL A 98 7.12 -7.92 -11.61
C VAL A 98 6.86 -9.23 -10.87
N LEU A 99 5.76 -9.35 -10.12
CA LEU A 99 5.42 -10.58 -9.42
C LEU A 99 5.22 -11.75 -10.38
N GLU A 100 4.50 -11.54 -11.50
CA GLU A 100 4.25 -12.58 -12.51
C GLU A 100 5.53 -13.12 -13.18
N LYS A 101 6.66 -12.42 -13.04
CA LYS A 101 7.96 -12.82 -13.60
C LYS A 101 8.94 -13.28 -12.53
N ALA A 102 8.64 -13.04 -11.26
CA ALA A 102 9.49 -13.43 -10.15
C ALA A 102 9.36 -14.93 -9.88
N LYS A 103 10.31 -15.49 -9.13
CA LYS A 103 10.30 -16.89 -8.73
C LYS A 103 10.37 -17.02 -7.22
N ASP A 104 9.79 -18.08 -6.68
CA ASP A 104 9.72 -18.31 -5.24
C ASP A 104 11.08 -18.23 -4.52
N GLU A 105 12.18 -18.59 -5.19
CA GLU A 105 13.52 -18.52 -4.58
C GLU A 105 13.91 -17.10 -4.18
N GLU A 106 13.39 -16.07 -4.86
CA GLU A 106 13.61 -14.67 -4.50
C GLU A 106 13.14 -14.35 -3.08
N LEU A 107 12.06 -15.00 -2.63
CA LEU A 107 11.42 -14.70 -1.34
C LEU A 107 12.30 -15.09 -0.15
N SER A 108 13.22 -16.02 -0.35
CA SER A 108 14.16 -16.49 0.67
C SER A 108 15.40 -15.61 0.84
N LYS A 109 15.67 -14.71 -0.12
CA LYS A 109 16.86 -13.86 -0.11
C LYS A 109 16.78 -12.83 1.02
N SER A 110 17.93 -12.52 1.61
CA SER A 110 18.03 -11.52 2.69
C SER A 110 17.69 -10.12 2.16
N TRP A 111 17.08 -9.32 3.02
CA TRP A 111 16.72 -7.93 2.77
C TRP A 111 16.89 -7.08 4.03
N ILE A 112 17.30 -5.81 3.88
CA ILE A 112 17.70 -4.96 5.01
C ILE A 112 17.02 -3.58 4.96
N ILE A 113 16.51 -3.11 6.09
CA ILE A 113 16.22 -1.68 6.32
C ILE A 113 17.31 -1.12 7.22
N ARG A 114 17.93 -0.02 6.83
CA ARG A 114 19.00 0.63 7.57
C ARG A 114 18.94 2.15 7.51
N ASN A 115 19.72 2.79 8.36
CA ASN A 115 20.06 4.20 8.28
C ASN A 115 21.58 4.33 8.37
N GLY A 116 22.24 4.43 7.22
CA GLY A 116 23.70 4.41 7.12
C GLY A 116 24.28 3.09 7.64
N ALA A 117 25.03 3.17 8.75
CA ALA A 117 25.65 2.01 9.39
C ALA A 117 24.69 1.24 10.32
N THR A 118 23.56 1.83 10.70
CA THR A 118 22.62 1.22 11.66
C THR A 118 21.61 0.35 10.95
N ILE A 119 21.64 -0.97 11.18
CA ILE A 119 20.62 -1.90 10.72
C ILE A 119 19.38 -1.76 11.61
N LEU A 120 18.24 -1.44 11.01
CA LEU A 120 16.94 -1.30 11.68
C LEU A 120 16.13 -2.59 11.59
N VAL A 121 16.14 -3.23 10.41
CA VAL A 121 15.46 -4.50 10.14
C VAL A 121 16.33 -5.38 9.27
N LYS A 122 16.38 -6.67 9.59
CA LYS A 122 16.91 -7.73 8.72
C LYS A 122 15.88 -8.84 8.63
N ALA A 123 15.46 -9.19 7.42
CA ALA A 123 14.42 -10.16 7.15
C ALA A 123 14.62 -10.77 5.75
N THR A 124 13.77 -11.69 5.32
CA THR A 124 13.76 -12.13 3.92
C THR A 124 12.92 -11.19 3.04
N LYS A 125 13.11 -11.21 1.72
CA LYS A 125 12.26 -10.48 0.77
C LYS A 125 10.79 -10.82 0.94
N GLY A 126 10.46 -12.10 1.13
CA GLY A 126 9.08 -12.54 1.39
C GLY A 126 8.49 -11.92 2.65
N GLU A 127 9.24 -11.88 3.75
CA GLU A 127 8.80 -11.24 4.99
C GLU A 127 8.58 -9.73 4.82
N ILE A 128 9.46 -9.05 4.08
CA ILE A 128 9.33 -7.61 3.80
C ILE A 128 8.11 -7.34 2.92
N LEU A 129 7.89 -8.13 1.86
CA LEU A 129 6.69 -8.00 1.03
C LEU A 129 5.41 -8.16 1.87
N ARG A 130 5.35 -9.19 2.72
CA ARG A 130 4.21 -9.40 3.63
C ARG A 130 3.99 -8.20 4.56
N ARG A 131 5.05 -7.76 5.24
CA ARG A 131 4.95 -6.73 6.30
C ARG A 131 4.75 -5.32 5.74
N MET A 132 5.53 -4.95 4.73
CA MET A 132 5.65 -3.57 4.24
C MET A 132 4.75 -3.26 3.05
N CYS A 133 4.22 -4.27 2.36
CA CYS A 133 3.22 -4.10 1.29
C CYS A 133 1.84 -4.60 1.74
N PHE A 134 1.63 -5.92 1.82
CA PHE A 134 0.28 -6.51 1.97
C PHE A 134 -0.40 -6.20 3.30
N ASN A 135 0.30 -6.38 4.42
CA ASN A 135 -0.28 -6.08 5.73
C ASN A 135 -0.39 -4.56 5.95
N HIS A 136 0.55 -3.80 5.40
CA HIS A 136 0.63 -2.35 5.56
C HIS A 136 -0.51 -1.63 4.83
N ILE A 137 -0.88 -2.11 3.64
CA ILE A 137 -1.99 -1.52 2.85
C ILE A 137 -3.32 -1.79 3.53
N ALA A 138 -3.52 -2.97 4.09
CA ALA A 138 -4.71 -3.29 4.89
C ALA A 138 -4.81 -2.38 6.13
N HIS A 139 -3.69 -2.19 6.85
CA HIS A 139 -3.62 -1.32 8.03
C HIS A 139 -4.02 0.13 7.70
N HIS A 140 -3.42 0.73 6.68
CA HIS A 140 -3.72 2.12 6.33
C HIS A 140 -5.06 2.29 5.61
N ARG A 141 -5.54 1.29 4.87
CA ARG A 141 -6.90 1.30 4.32
C ARG A 141 -7.95 1.32 5.44
N ALA A 142 -7.74 0.56 6.52
CA ALA A 142 -8.60 0.63 7.69
C ALA A 142 -8.56 2.01 8.36
N GLN A 143 -7.37 2.62 8.44
CA GLN A 143 -7.22 3.99 8.92
C GLN A 143 -8.02 4.99 8.06
N LEU A 144 -7.95 4.87 6.72
CA LEU A 144 -8.75 5.68 5.81
C LEU A 144 -10.26 5.47 6.01
N GLY A 145 -10.70 4.24 6.29
CA GLY A 145 -12.10 3.94 6.59
C GLY A 145 -12.65 4.76 7.77
N VAL A 146 -11.84 4.99 8.82
CA VAL A 146 -12.22 5.88 9.93
C VAL A 146 -12.32 7.34 9.47
N TYR A 147 -11.44 7.78 8.57
CA TYR A 147 -11.46 9.16 8.05
C TYR A 147 -12.73 9.40 7.25
N LEU A 148 -13.10 8.44 6.38
CA LEU A 148 -14.35 8.49 5.62
C LEU A 148 -15.55 8.57 6.56
N ARG A 149 -15.60 7.72 7.60
CA ARG A 149 -16.69 7.76 8.59
C ARG A 149 -16.83 9.11 9.29
N LEU A 150 -15.72 9.74 9.69
CA LEU A 150 -15.73 11.04 10.37
C LEU A 150 -16.16 12.19 9.46
N LEU A 151 -16.04 12.01 8.15
CA LEU A 151 -16.49 12.96 7.13
C LEU A 151 -17.90 12.67 6.61
N ASP A 152 -18.61 11.73 7.23
CA ASP A 152 -19.93 11.25 6.79
C ASP A 152 -19.93 10.73 5.34
N VAL A 153 -18.79 10.18 4.91
CA VAL A 153 -18.63 9.52 3.62
C VAL A 153 -18.88 8.02 3.79
N PRO A 154 -19.67 7.38 2.91
CA PRO A 154 -19.91 5.94 2.97
C PRO A 154 -18.60 5.15 3.03
N VAL A 155 -18.47 4.25 4.00
CA VAL A 155 -17.29 3.40 4.16
C VAL A 155 -17.50 2.11 3.39
N PRO A 156 -16.66 1.78 2.39
CA PRO A 156 -16.83 0.55 1.64
C PRO A 156 -16.47 -0.68 2.48
N GLN A 157 -17.04 -1.84 2.11
CA GLN A 157 -16.66 -3.12 2.68
C GLN A 157 -15.17 -3.45 2.39
N THR A 158 -14.50 -4.11 3.33
CA THR A 158 -13.11 -4.58 3.16
C THR A 158 -13.02 -6.10 3.27
N TYR A 159 -13.02 -6.66 4.49
CA TYR A 159 -12.98 -8.10 4.74
C TYR A 159 -14.34 -8.67 5.18
N GLY A 160 -15.24 -7.77 5.56
CA GLY A 160 -16.61 -8.03 5.93
C GLY A 160 -17.42 -6.75 5.73
N PRO A 161 -18.71 -6.79 6.09
CA PRO A 161 -19.62 -5.69 5.88
C PRO A 161 -19.19 -4.44 6.65
N SER A 162 -19.51 -3.27 6.09
CA SER A 162 -19.54 -2.01 6.82
C SER A 162 -20.99 -1.67 7.17
N ALA A 163 -21.22 -0.60 7.95
CA ALA A 163 -22.58 -0.11 8.16
C ALA A 163 -23.24 0.49 6.90
N ASP A 164 -22.45 0.77 5.84
CA ASP A 164 -22.93 1.39 4.60
C ASP A 164 -22.95 0.39 3.42
N GLU A 165 -22.28 -0.75 3.54
CA GLU A 165 -22.26 -1.82 2.54
C GLU A 165 -22.37 -3.19 3.23
N MET A 166 -23.56 -3.78 3.13
CA MET A 166 -23.86 -5.09 3.68
C MET A 166 -23.58 -6.19 2.64
N GLY A 167 -22.82 -7.22 3.01
CA GLY A 167 -22.49 -8.35 2.14
C GLY A 167 -21.15 -9.00 2.47
N PHE A 168 -20.89 -10.15 1.85
CA PHE A 168 -19.58 -10.83 1.82
C PHE A 168 -19.10 -10.92 0.38
#